data_AF-A0A950SUK7-F1
#
_entry.id   AF-A0A950SUK7-F1
#
_cell.length_a   1.000
_cell.length_b   1.000
_cell.length_c   1.000
_cell.angle_alpha   90.00
_cell.angle_beta   90.00
_cell.angle_gamma   90.00
#
_symmetry.space_group_name_H-M   'P 1'
#
loop_
_entity.id
_entity.type
_entity.pdbx_description
1 polymer ?
#
loop_
_entity_poly.entity_id
_entity_poly.type
_entity_poly.pdbx_seq_one_letter_code
_entity_poly.pdbx_strand_id
1 'polypeptide(L)' 'MATVLGVLQVFICVVLIFLVLMHSGKDAGLSGAFGVGTGAGPFGGGSLVERNLNRWTIVFAILFAINTIVLIKIS' A
#
# COMPACT_ATOMS: atom_id res chain seq x y z
N MET A 1 -16.44 -9.45 20.94
CA MET A 1 -15.34 -9.97 20.09
C MET A 1 -15.35 -9.31 18.70
N ALA A 2 -16.46 -9.36 17.95
CA ALA A 2 -16.56 -8.74 16.61
C ALA A 2 -16.25 -7.23 16.56
N THR A 3 -16.63 -6.46 17.59
CA THR A 3 -16.34 -5.01 17.68
C THR A 3 -14.85 -4.69 17.76
N VAL A 4 -14.05 -5.52 18.43
CA VAL A 4 -12.60 -5.33 18.55
C VAL A 4 -11.92 -5.56 17.21
N LEU A 5 -12.31 -6.62 16.48
CA LEU A 5 -11.78 -6.89 15.15
C LEU A 5 -12.20 -5.79 14.15
N GLY A 6 -13.44 -5.29 14.23
CA GLY A 6 -13.91 -4.20 13.37
C GLY A 6 -13.12 -2.90 13.57
N VAL A 7 -12.87 -2.49 14.81
CA VAL A 7 -12.04 -1.29 15.11
C VAL A 7 -10.61 -1.48 14.60
N LEU A 8 -10.05 -2.67 14.79
CA LEU A 8 -8.69 -3.00 14.32
C LEU A 8 -8.60 -2.96 12.79
N GLN A 9 -9.64 -3.42 12.10
CA GLN A 9 -9.71 -3.36 10.64
C GLN A 9 -9.79 -1.93 10.10
N VAL A 10 -10.58 -1.05 10.73
CA VAL A 10 -10.62 0.38 10.38
C VAL A 10 -9.24 1.02 10.54
N PHE A 11 -8.53 0.69 11.63
CA PHE A 11 -7.17 1.19 11.86
C PHE A 11 -6.19 0.72 10.77
N ILE A 12 -6.23 -0.58 10.40
CA ILE A 12 -5.39 -1.11 9.32
C ILE A 12 -5.69 -0.43 7.98
N CYS A 13 -6.97 -0.17 7.66
CA CYS A 13 -7.36 0.59 6.46
C CYS A 13 -6.69 1.96 6.41
N VAL A 14 -6.76 2.72 7.51
CA VAL A 14 -6.18 4.07 7.58
C VAL A 14 -4.67 4.03 7.34
N VAL A 15 -3.96 3.09 7.99
CA VAL A 15 -2.52 2.91 7.81
C VAL A 15 -2.18 2.53 6.37
N LEU A 16 -2.97 1.65 5.75
CA LEU A 16 -2.77 1.27 4.35
C LEU A 16 -2.99 2.43 3.38
N ILE A 17 -4.04 3.23 3.57
CA ILE A 17 -4.28 4.41 2.75
C ILE A 17 -3.09 5.36 2.84
N PHE A 18 -2.57 5.61 4.04
CA PHE A 18 -1.37 6.42 4.24
C PHE A 18 -0.15 5.84 3.49
N LEU A 19 0.12 4.54 3.65
CA LEU A 19 1.23 3.87 2.98
C LEU A 19 1.12 3.94 1.45
N VAL A 20 -0.08 3.80 0.90
CA VAL A 20 -0.33 3.88 -0.55
C VAL A 20 -0.16 5.32 -1.06
N LEU A 21 -0.66 6.32 -0.33
CA LEU A 21 -0.51 7.72 -0.74
C LEU A 21 0.97 8.16 -0.75
N MET A 22 1.80 7.61 0.15
CA MET A 22 3.25 7.83 0.12
C MET A 22 3.92 7.27 -1.16
N HIS A 23 3.32 6.29 -1.85
CA HIS A 23 3.79 5.84 -3.17
C HIS A 23 3.37 6.79 -4.30
N SER A 24 2.15 7.33 -4.25
CA SER A 24 1.62 8.19 -5.32
C SER A 24 2.29 9.55 -5.46
N GLY A 25 3.00 10.03 -4.43
CA GLY A 25 3.65 11.35 -4.47
C GLY A 25 4.65 11.56 -5.62
N LYS A 26 5.24 10.48 -6.19
CA LYS A 26 6.17 10.57 -7.31
C LYS A 26 5.53 10.26 -8.68
N ASP A 27 4.50 9.42 -8.72
CA ASP A 27 3.91 8.93 -9.97
C ASP A 27 2.61 9.67 -10.37
N ALA A 28 2.15 10.64 -9.57
CA ALA A 28 0.89 11.38 -9.76
C ALA A 28 0.90 12.43 -10.91
N GLY A 29 2.03 12.65 -11.59
CA GLY A 29 2.11 13.58 -12.73
C GLY A 29 1.75 12.94 -14.07
N LEU A 30 1.47 13.78 -15.08
CA LEU A 30 1.22 13.35 -16.47
C LEU A 30 2.36 12.45 -17.01
N SER A 31 3.59 12.76 -16.61
CA SER A 31 4.79 12.00 -16.94
C SER A 31 4.83 10.58 -16.34
N GLY A 32 4.24 10.38 -15.15
CA GLY A 32 4.04 9.08 -14.53
C GLY A 32 2.85 8.31 -15.13
N ALA A 33 1.76 9.02 -15.44
CA ALA A 33 0.56 8.45 -16.08
C ALA A 33 0.82 7.93 -17.51
N PHE A 34 1.72 8.59 -18.26
CA PHE A 34 2.12 8.17 -19.60
C PHE A 34 3.41 7.33 -19.62
N GLY A 35 4.07 7.11 -18.47
CA GLY A 35 5.32 6.35 -18.40
C GLY A 35 6.51 6.98 -19.14
N VAL A 36 6.40 8.26 -19.52
CA VAL A 36 7.43 9.03 -20.28
C VAL A 36 8.42 9.74 -19.34
N GLY A 37 8.25 9.60 -18.03
CA GLY A 37 9.14 10.19 -17.02
C GLY A 37 10.57 9.69 -17.12
N THR A 38 11.49 10.65 -17.19
CA THR A 38 12.94 10.50 -17.16
C THR A 38 13.36 9.51 -16.08
N GLY A 39 13.60 8.24 -16.45
CA GLY A 39 13.93 7.18 -15.50
C GLY A 39 13.60 5.75 -15.96
N ALA A 40 12.77 5.59 -17.00
CA ALA A 40 12.39 4.29 -17.57
C ALA A 40 13.49 3.59 -18.40
N GLY A 41 14.76 3.76 -18.03
CA GLY A 41 15.82 2.86 -18.50
C GLY A 41 15.76 1.53 -17.73
N PRO A 42 16.32 0.43 -18.26
CA PRO A 42 16.47 -0.87 -17.54
C PRO A 42 17.18 -0.77 -16.17
N PHE A 43 17.74 0.40 -15.84
CA PHE A 43 18.40 0.77 -14.59
C PHE A 43 17.60 1.79 -13.77
N GLY A 44 16.28 1.87 -13.95
CA GLY A 44 15.35 2.67 -13.15
C GLY A 44 15.33 2.19 -11.70
N GLY A 45 16.38 2.50 -10.96
CA GLY A 45 16.50 2.29 -9.54
C GLY A 45 15.59 3.28 -8.84
N GLY A 46 14.32 2.89 -8.66
CA GLY A 46 13.50 3.48 -7.61
C GLY A 46 14.34 3.52 -6.33
N SER A 47 14.31 4.66 -5.64
CA SER A 47 15.12 4.90 -4.44
C SER A 47 15.05 3.67 -3.53
N LEU A 48 16.13 3.32 -2.85
CA LEU A 48 16.12 2.23 -1.86
C LEU A 48 14.94 2.38 -0.88
N VAL A 49 14.51 3.62 -0.64
CA VAL A 49 13.30 3.96 0.11
C VAL A 49 12.03 3.42 -0.56
N GLU A 50 11.80 3.63 -1.86
CA GLU A 50 10.61 3.12 -2.58
C GLU A 50 10.51 1.60 -2.56
N ARG A 51 11.64 0.91 -2.76
CA ARG A 51 11.68 -0.56 -2.74
C ARG A 51 11.32 -1.10 -1.36
N ASN A 52 11.82 -0.46 -0.30
CA ASN A 52 11.46 -0.82 1.06
C ASN A 52 10.02 -0.46 1.38
N LEU A 53 9.55 0.72 0.96
CA LEU A 53 8.18 1.16 1.18
C LEU A 53 7.17 0.23 0.49
N ASN A 54 7.48 -0.25 -0.72
CA ASN A 54 6.66 -1.23 -1.43
C ASN A 54 6.57 -2.55 -0.67
N ARG A 55 7.70 -3.04 -0.14
CA ARG A 55 7.72 -4.27 0.66
C ARG A 55 6.88 -4.14 1.93
N TRP A 56 6.94 -3.00 2.61
CA TRP A 56 6.07 -2.73 3.76
C TRP A 56 4.59 -2.66 3.37
N THR A 57 4.24 -1.94 2.30
CA THR A 57 2.85 -1.86 1.81
C THR A 57 2.29 -3.24 1.47
N ILE A 58 3.07 -4.09 0.80
CA ILE A 58 2.65 -5.46 0.47
C ILE A 58 2.38 -6.27 1.74
N VAL A 59 3.26 -6.20 2.74
CA VAL A 59 3.07 -6.91 4.02
C VAL A 59 1.80 -6.45 4.72
N PHE A 60 1.56 -5.14 4.81
CA PHE A 60 0.35 -4.60 5.42
C PHE A 60 -0.92 -4.94 4.61
N ALA A 61 -0.83 -4.99 3.27
CA ALA A 61 -1.96 -5.32 2.41
C ALA A 61 -2.39 -6.79 2.59
N ILE A 62 -1.41 -7.70 2.71
CA ILE A 62 -1.68 -9.11 3.01
C ILE A 62 -2.30 -9.25 4.40
N LEU A 63 -1.76 -8.56 5.41
CA LEU A 63 -2.32 -8.56 6.77
C LEU A 63 -3.77 -8.06 6.80
N PHE A 64 -4.08 -7.01 6.03
CA PHE A 64 -5.44 -6.50 5.89
C PHE A 64 -6.39 -7.51 5.24
N ALA A 65 -5.96 -8.17 4.15
CA ALA A 65 -6.76 -9.19 3.48
C ALA A 65 -7.06 -10.36 4.43
N ILE A 66 -6.05 -10.84 5.16
CA ILE A 66 -6.23 -11.90 6.17
C ILE A 66 -7.21 -11.45 7.26
N ASN A 67 -7.06 -10.23 7.79
CA ASN A 67 -7.93 -9.68 8.83
C ASN A 67 -9.39 -9.60 8.34
N THR A 68 -9.60 -9.16 7.09
CA THR A 68 -10.92 -9.09 6.45
C THR A 68 -11.57 -10.46 6.33
N ILE A 69 -10.83 -11.48 5.90
CA ILE A 69 -11.34 -12.85 5.77
C ILE A 69 -11.70 -13.43 7.14
N VAL A 70 -10.87 -13.18 8.16
CA VAL A 70 -11.12 -13.62 9.54
C VAL A 70 -12.36 -12.93 10.10
N LEU A 71 -12.52 -11.62 9.89
CA LEU A 71 -13.70 -10.86 10.31
C LEU A 71 -14.99 -11.43 9.69
N ILE A 72 -14.98 -11.70 8.38
CA ILE A 72 -16.11 -12.28 7.66
C ILE A 72 -16.46 -13.68 8.17
N LYS A 73 -15.46 -14.48 8.52
CA LYS A 73 -15.70 -15.87 8.96
C LYS A 73 -16.18 -15.97 10.41
N ILE A 74 -15.99 -14.91 11.21
CA ILE A 74 -16.35 -14.82 12.63
C ILE A 74 -17.65 -14.03 12.87
N SER A 75 -18.09 -13.24 11.88
CA SER A 75 -19.36 -12.51 11.88
C SER A 75 -20.47 -13.36 11.26
#